data_AF-A0A5J5DCT5-F1
#
_entry.id   AF-A0A5J5DCT5-F1
#
_cell.length_a   1.000
_cell.length_b   1.000
_cell.length_c   1.000
_cell.angle_alpha   90.00
_cell.angle_beta   90.00
_cell.angle_gamma   90.00
#
_symmetry.space_group_name_H-M   'P 1'
#
loop_
_entity.id
_entity.type
_entity.pdbx_description
1 polymer ?
#
loop_
_entity_poly.entity_id
_entity_poly.type
_entity_poly.pdbx_seq_one_letter_code
_entity_poly.pdbx_strand_id
1 'polypeptide(L)'
;LCLAGYLSVSIQPLPSVVIGDTVTLKCNFQTDGNLREIVWFRGSTQEVEGGSAKQKIFTYDAMYNSTYSHMEDNHRREDLIYQSTVRLPEVQMEDEGLYECHVGIYDKSSTNKVILASGSITLTVIVPPKSISVVAANSPAPFSRYEAHNFTLVCIVTGAKPAPVVRLSLFTVYLSGLFYVS
;
A
#
# COMPACT_ATOMS: atom_id res chain seq x y z
N LEU A 1 -14.61 21.66 -35.95
CA LEU A 1 -14.28 21.58 -34.51
C LEU A 1 -13.19 20.53 -34.36
N CYS A 2 -11.94 20.94 -34.12
CA CYS A 2 -10.85 19.99 -33.91
C CYS A 2 -11.00 19.46 -32.47
N LEU A 3 -11.37 18.19 -32.31
CA LEU A 3 -11.42 17.55 -30.99
C LEU A 3 -9.98 17.37 -30.53
N ALA A 4 -9.59 18.02 -29.44
CA ALA A 4 -8.31 17.76 -28.79
C ALA A 4 -8.31 16.32 -28.26
N GLY A 5 -7.20 15.58 -28.42
CA GLY A 5 -7.08 14.23 -27.87
C GLY A 5 -7.32 14.20 -26.35
N TYR A 6 -7.80 13.07 -25.84
CA TYR A 6 -8.06 12.85 -24.42
C TYR A 6 -7.08 11.84 -23.82
N LEU A 7 -6.75 12.06 -22.56
CA LEU A 7 -6.00 11.14 -21.72
C LEU A 7 -6.57 11.22 -20.30
N SER A 8 -6.99 10.07 -19.77
CA SER A 8 -7.42 9.92 -18.38
C SER A 8 -6.53 8.90 -17.69
N VAL A 9 -6.07 9.19 -16.48
CA VAL A 9 -5.22 8.31 -15.66
C VAL A 9 -5.88 8.14 -14.30
N SER A 10 -5.92 6.90 -13.81
CA SER A 10 -6.49 6.52 -12.53
C SER A 10 -5.62 5.47 -11.85
N ILE A 11 -5.40 5.62 -10.55
CA ILE A 11 -4.66 4.62 -9.76
C ILE A 11 -5.65 3.70 -9.08
N GLN A 12 -5.37 2.39 -9.10
CA GLN A 12 -6.13 1.44 -8.32
C GLN A 12 -5.79 1.61 -6.83
N PRO A 13 -6.78 1.81 -5.94
CA PRO A 13 -6.52 1.94 -4.51
C PRO A 13 -5.95 0.62 -3.96
N LEU A 14 -5.09 0.75 -2.95
CA LEU A 14 -4.47 -0.38 -2.25
C LEU A 14 -4.75 -0.29 -0.76
N PRO A 15 -4.99 -1.43 -0.10
CA PRO A 15 -4.97 -1.47 1.37
C PRO A 15 -3.54 -1.25 1.88
N SER A 16 -3.41 -0.96 3.17
CA SER A 16 -2.11 -0.97 3.83
C SER A 16 -1.46 -2.35 3.72
N VAL A 17 -0.14 -2.37 3.54
CA VAL A 17 0.63 -3.58 3.20
C VAL A 17 1.50 -3.99 4.38
N VAL A 18 1.56 -5.28 4.70
CA VAL A 18 2.41 -5.77 5.78
C VAL A 18 3.87 -5.82 5.31
N ILE A 19 4.80 -5.44 6.19
CA ILE A 19 6.24 -5.53 5.90
C ILE A 19 6.63 -6.96 5.46
N GLY A 20 7.46 -7.06 4.41
CA GLY A 20 7.87 -8.32 3.79
C GLY A 20 6.91 -8.84 2.72
N ASP A 21 5.66 -8.36 2.65
CA ASP A 21 4.75 -8.73 1.57
C ASP A 21 5.19 -8.13 0.23
N THR A 22 4.67 -8.69 -0.87
CA THR A 22 4.82 -8.10 -2.19
C THR A 22 3.55 -7.33 -2.57
N VAL A 23 3.70 -6.07 -2.97
CA VAL A 23 2.59 -5.26 -3.51
C VAL A 23 2.79 -4.98 -5.00
N THR A 24 1.68 -4.82 -5.72
CA THR A 24 1.68 -4.39 -7.12
C THR A 24 0.87 -3.11 -7.25
N LEU A 25 1.55 -2.02 -7.58
CA LEU A 25 0.92 -0.74 -7.93
C LEU A 25 0.31 -0.86 -9.33
N LYS A 26 -0.91 -0.34 -9.52
CA LYS A 26 -1.63 -0.42 -10.79
C LYS A 26 -2.17 0.94 -11.19
N CYS A 27 -1.85 1.35 -12.41
CA CYS A 27 -2.25 2.60 -13.03
C CYS A 27 -3.03 2.29 -14.30
N ASN A 28 -4.30 2.63 -14.30
CA ASN A 28 -5.22 2.45 -15.41
C ASN A 28 -5.33 3.75 -16.19
N PHE A 29 -5.24 3.70 -17.51
CA PHE A 29 -5.38 4.88 -18.34
C PHE A 29 -6.17 4.61 -19.62
N GLN A 30 -6.89 5.63 -20.07
CA GLN A 30 -7.72 5.60 -21.27
C GLN A 30 -7.34 6.78 -22.15
N THR A 31 -7.23 6.55 -23.46
CA THR A 31 -6.82 7.58 -24.41
C THR A 31 -7.24 7.25 -25.84
N ASP A 32 -7.41 8.28 -26.67
CA ASP A 32 -7.57 8.16 -28.12
C ASP A 32 -6.29 8.50 -28.93
N GLY A 33 -5.20 8.83 -28.25
CA GLY A 33 -3.88 9.08 -28.86
C GLY A 33 -2.94 7.88 -28.78
N ASN A 34 -1.75 8.03 -29.34
CA ASN A 34 -0.74 6.98 -29.33
C ASN A 34 0.15 7.11 -28.09
N LEU A 35 0.37 6.00 -27.38
CA LEU A 35 1.26 5.97 -26.22
C LEU A 35 2.67 6.41 -26.60
N ARG A 36 3.25 7.33 -25.80
CA ARG A 36 4.63 7.79 -25.93
C ARG A 36 5.50 7.23 -24.82
N GLU A 37 5.08 7.45 -23.57
CA GLU A 37 5.86 7.06 -22.41
C GLU A 37 4.98 6.76 -21.20
N ILE A 38 5.48 5.90 -20.31
CA ILE A 38 4.93 5.68 -18.97
C ILE A 38 6.09 5.72 -17.98
N VAL A 39 5.97 6.53 -16.94
CA VAL A 39 7.01 6.67 -15.92
C VAL A 39 6.38 6.53 -14.54
N TRP A 40 6.96 5.67 -13.71
CA TRP A 40 6.63 5.64 -12.30
C TRP A 40 7.70 6.35 -11.48
N PHE A 41 7.24 7.16 -10.56
CA PHE A 41 8.06 7.84 -9.58
C PHE A 41 7.68 7.41 -8.16
N ARG A 42 8.70 7.36 -7.31
CA ARG A 42 8.58 7.34 -5.86
C ARG A 42 8.96 8.73 -5.35
N GLY A 43 8.08 9.35 -4.59
CA GLY A 43 8.35 10.63 -3.92
C GLY A 43 9.46 10.44 -2.88
N SER A 44 10.46 11.33 -2.89
CA SER A 44 11.41 11.40 -1.78
C SER A 44 10.76 12.12 -0.60
N THR A 45 11.00 11.60 0.61
CA THR A 45 10.75 12.34 1.87
C THR A 45 11.79 13.44 2.10
N GLN A 46 12.86 13.47 1.31
CA GLN A 46 13.82 14.57 1.28
C GLN A 46 13.27 15.69 0.39
N GLU A 47 12.76 16.74 1.05
CA GLU A 47 12.56 18.05 0.44
C GLU A 47 13.94 18.68 0.24
N VAL A 48 14.45 18.62 -0.98
CA VAL A 48 15.65 19.39 -1.35
C VAL A 48 15.19 20.81 -1.66
N GLU A 49 15.93 21.83 -1.21
CA GLU A 49 15.70 23.23 -1.57
C GLU A 49 15.66 23.35 -3.11
N GLY A 50 14.44 23.46 -3.68
CA GLY A 50 14.19 23.41 -5.13
C GLY A 50 13.07 22.46 -5.59
N GLY A 51 12.53 21.62 -4.70
CA GLY A 51 11.39 20.74 -4.95
C GLY A 51 11.60 19.31 -4.46
N SER A 52 10.51 18.53 -4.34
CA SER A 52 10.58 17.11 -3.98
C SER A 52 11.33 16.31 -5.06
N ALA A 53 12.48 15.73 -4.72
CA ALA A 53 13.28 14.93 -5.65
C ALA A 53 12.60 13.58 -5.93
N LYS A 54 11.77 13.50 -6.97
CA LYS A 54 11.12 12.24 -7.37
C LYS A 54 12.15 11.23 -7.89
N GLN A 55 12.21 10.04 -7.29
CA GLN A 55 13.02 8.93 -7.81
C GLN A 55 12.24 8.17 -8.88
N LYS A 56 12.78 8.09 -10.09
CA LYS A 56 12.23 7.24 -11.16
C LYS A 56 12.47 5.76 -10.82
N ILE A 57 11.40 4.96 -10.79
CA ILE A 57 11.46 3.52 -10.46
C ILE A 57 11.09 2.61 -11.65
N PHE A 58 10.37 3.14 -12.63
CA PHE A 58 10.05 2.44 -13.88
C PHE A 58 9.95 3.43 -15.03
N THR A 59 10.32 3.00 -16.24
CA THR A 59 10.08 3.77 -17.46
C THR A 59 9.80 2.82 -18.63
N TYR A 60 8.77 3.16 -19.38
CA TYR A 60 8.46 2.62 -20.69
C TYR A 60 8.51 3.76 -21.70
N ASP A 61 9.22 3.55 -22.80
CA ASP A 61 9.28 4.47 -23.93
C ASP A 61 8.92 3.70 -25.20
N ALA A 62 7.86 4.14 -25.88
CA ALA A 62 7.33 3.48 -27.07
C ALA A 62 8.30 3.53 -28.27
N MET A 63 9.25 4.47 -28.29
CA MET A 63 10.22 4.61 -29.38
C MET A 63 11.35 3.58 -29.29
N TYR A 64 11.74 3.18 -28.07
CA TYR A 64 12.82 2.21 -27.85
C TYR A 64 12.31 0.79 -27.59
N ASN A 65 11.06 0.64 -27.15
CA ASN A 65 10.47 -0.64 -26.79
C ASN A 65 9.45 -1.08 -27.86
N SER A 66 9.94 -1.36 -29.07
CA SER A 66 9.15 -1.70 -30.26
C SER A 66 8.47 -3.08 -30.19
N THR A 67 8.66 -3.83 -29.11
CA THR A 67 8.09 -5.18 -28.93
C THR A 67 6.85 -5.11 -28.04
N TYR A 68 5.75 -4.67 -28.64
CA TYR A 68 4.39 -4.73 -28.10
C TYR A 68 4.03 -6.16 -27.69
N SER A 69 4.34 -6.56 -26.46
CA SER A 69 4.17 -7.96 -26.01
C SER A 69 3.84 -8.14 -24.52
N HIS A 70 3.57 -7.06 -23.78
CA HIS A 70 3.11 -7.15 -22.38
C HIS A 70 1.91 -6.25 -22.03
N MET A 71 1.21 -5.75 -23.04
CA MET A 71 -0.16 -5.27 -22.85
C MET A 71 -1.08 -6.44 -23.21
N GLU A 72 -1.91 -6.90 -22.28
CA GLU A 72 -2.91 -7.94 -22.55
C GLU A 72 -3.77 -7.49 -23.74
N ASP A 73 -3.49 -8.08 -24.90
CA ASP A 73 -4.25 -7.89 -26.12
C ASP A 73 -5.52 -8.74 -26.01
N ASN A 74 -6.56 -8.16 -25.40
CA ASN A 74 -7.89 -8.74 -25.43
C ASN A 74 -8.73 -7.94 -26.42
N HIS A 75 -8.71 -8.41 -27.67
CA HIS A 75 -9.53 -7.90 -28.76
C HIS A 75 -11.02 -7.87 -28.38
N ARG A 76 -11.55 -6.67 -28.09
CA ARG A 76 -12.90 -6.20 -28.45
C ARG A 76 -13.02 -4.70 -28.18
N ARG A 77 -13.53 -3.98 -29.18
CA ARG A 77 -13.53 -2.52 -29.29
C ARG A 77 -14.66 -1.89 -28.46
N GLU A 78 -14.56 -1.98 -27.15
CA GLU A 78 -15.33 -1.20 -26.17
C GLU A 78 -14.35 -0.76 -25.08
N ASP A 79 -14.06 0.55 -25.01
CA ASP A 79 -13.26 1.24 -23.99
C ASP A 79 -11.99 0.50 -23.47
N LEU A 80 -10.95 0.41 -24.31
CA LEU A 80 -9.65 -0.15 -23.92
C LEU A 80 -9.05 0.64 -22.75
N ILE A 81 -9.13 0.08 -21.55
CA ILE A 81 -8.42 0.56 -20.36
C ILE A 81 -7.05 -0.10 -20.34
N TYR A 82 -6.00 0.67 -20.63
CA TYR A 82 -4.63 0.20 -20.51
C TYR A 82 -4.21 0.19 -19.05
N GLN A 83 -3.34 -0.74 -18.68
CA GLN A 83 -2.84 -0.87 -17.31
C GLN A 83 -1.31 -0.90 -17.30
N SER A 84 -0.69 -0.03 -16.51
CA SER A 84 0.72 -0.10 -16.14
C SER A 84 0.85 -0.60 -14.71
N THR A 85 1.82 -1.48 -14.46
CA THR A 85 2.03 -2.09 -13.14
C THR A 85 3.48 -2.04 -12.70
N VAL A 86 3.70 -1.75 -11.42
CA VAL A 86 5.03 -1.87 -10.77
C VAL A 86 4.90 -2.80 -9.58
N ARG A 87 5.73 -3.84 -9.54
CA ARG A 87 5.79 -4.81 -8.44
C ARG A 87 6.92 -4.40 -7.48
N LEU A 88 6.58 -4.22 -6.20
CA LEU A 88 7.50 -3.97 -5.12
C LEU A 88 7.60 -5.24 -4.27
N PRO A 89 8.62 -6.08 -4.47
CA PRO A 89 8.83 -7.27 -3.65
C PRO A 89 9.33 -6.89 -2.26
N GLU A 90 9.00 -7.72 -1.26
CA GLU A 90 9.56 -7.64 0.10
C GLU A 90 9.51 -6.22 0.69
N VAL A 91 8.32 -5.62 0.70
CA VAL A 91 8.09 -4.22 1.11
C VAL A 91 8.72 -3.93 2.47
N GLN A 92 9.53 -2.88 2.54
CA GLN A 92 10.15 -2.41 3.78
C GLN A 92 9.47 -1.16 4.35
N MET A 93 9.84 -0.75 5.56
CA MET A 93 9.31 0.49 6.15
C MET A 93 9.69 1.72 5.34
N GLU A 94 10.86 1.72 4.70
CA GLU A 94 11.34 2.85 3.92
C GLU A 94 10.51 3.05 2.65
N ASP A 95 9.89 1.99 2.14
CA ASP A 95 9.04 2.00 0.92
C ASP A 95 7.72 2.73 1.11
N GLU A 96 7.33 3.03 2.34
CA GLU A 96 6.20 3.89 2.65
C GLU A 96 6.36 5.28 2.03
N GLY A 97 5.33 5.75 1.33
CA GLY A 97 5.37 7.06 0.70
C GLY A 97 4.47 7.21 -0.52
N LEU A 98 4.60 8.36 -1.18
CA LEU A 98 3.84 8.70 -2.38
C LEU A 98 4.45 8.05 -3.61
N TYR A 99 3.62 7.42 -4.43
CA TYR A 99 3.96 6.88 -5.74
C TYR A 99 3.11 7.56 -6.80
N GLU A 100 3.71 7.87 -7.94
CA GLU A 100 3.05 8.58 -9.04
C GLU A 100 3.28 7.85 -10.37
N CYS A 101 2.19 7.60 -11.09
CA CYS A 101 2.22 7.11 -12.46
C CYS A 101 2.00 8.31 -13.39
N HIS A 102 2.96 8.57 -14.27
CA HIS A 102 2.88 9.59 -15.30
C HIS A 102 2.75 8.91 -16.67
N VAL A 103 1.74 9.29 -17.43
CA VAL A 103 1.49 8.77 -18.78
C VAL A 103 1.57 9.93 -19.77
N GLY A 104 2.32 9.72 -20.84
CA GLY A 104 2.41 10.63 -21.97
C GLY A 104 1.92 9.98 -23.25
N ILE A 105 1.13 10.72 -24.02
CA ILE A 105 0.66 10.31 -25.35
C ILE A 105 1.02 11.37 -26.39
N TYR A 106 1.11 10.97 -27.65
CA TYR A 106 1.04 11.87 -28.79
C TYR A 106 -0.43 12.20 -29.10
N ASP A 107 -0.72 13.48 -29.31
CA ASP A 107 -2.05 13.94 -29.73
C ASP A 107 -2.44 13.27 -31.05
N LYS A 108 -3.68 12.78 -31.13
CA LYS A 108 -4.20 12.12 -32.34
C LYS A 108 -4.12 13.02 -33.57
N SER A 109 -4.25 14.33 -33.38
CA SER A 109 -4.21 15.33 -34.44
C SER A 109 -2.79 15.82 -34.80
N SER A 110 -1.78 15.53 -33.97
CA SER A 110 -0.40 15.98 -34.18
C SER A 110 0.61 15.17 -33.37
N THR A 111 1.59 14.56 -34.06
CA THR A 111 2.69 13.82 -33.44
C THR A 111 3.71 14.69 -32.70
N ASN A 112 3.65 16.02 -32.87
CA ASN A 112 4.56 16.94 -32.20
C ASN A 112 4.02 17.46 -30.86
N LYS A 113 2.73 17.21 -30.59
CA LYS A 113 2.08 17.63 -29.35
C LYS A 113 1.93 16.44 -28.42
N VAL A 114 2.40 16.61 -27.19
CA VAL A 114 2.34 15.57 -26.15
C VAL A 114 1.33 15.99 -25.10
N ILE A 115 0.44 15.07 -24.73
CA ILE A 115 -0.52 15.23 -23.64
C ILE A 115 -0.03 14.38 -22.47
N LEU A 116 0.02 14.97 -21.28
CA LEU A 116 0.48 14.33 -20.06
C LEU A 116 -0.66 14.27 -19.04
N ALA A 117 -0.78 13.15 -18.36
CA ALA A 117 -1.65 13.00 -17.19
C ALA A 117 -0.95 12.10 -16.17
N SER A 118 -1.33 12.25 -14.90
CA SER A 118 -0.78 11.43 -13.83
C SER A 118 -1.83 11.07 -12.79
N GLY A 119 -1.54 10.01 -12.05
CA GLY A 119 -2.28 9.63 -10.87
C GLY A 119 -1.30 9.22 -9.77
N SER A 120 -1.73 9.33 -8.51
CA SER A 120 -0.87 9.06 -7.36
C SER A 120 -1.54 8.17 -6.31
N ILE A 121 -0.72 7.49 -5.51
CA ILE A 121 -1.15 6.68 -4.36
C ILE A 121 -0.12 6.73 -3.25
N THR A 122 -0.58 6.77 -2.00
CA THR A 122 0.28 6.65 -0.82
C THR A 122 0.31 5.20 -0.37
N LEU A 123 1.46 4.54 -0.49
CA LEU A 123 1.67 3.21 0.09
C LEU A 123 1.81 3.37 1.60
N THR A 124 1.00 2.64 2.37
CA THR A 124 1.07 2.62 3.84
C THR A 124 1.56 1.25 4.30
N VAL A 125 2.58 1.20 5.16
CA VAL A 125 3.18 -0.06 5.63
C VAL A 125 2.75 -0.37 7.07
N ILE A 126 2.28 -1.60 7.28
CA ILE A 126 1.94 -2.18 8.57
C ILE A 126 3.12 -3.02 9.05
N VAL A 127 3.52 -2.79 10.31
CA VAL A 127 4.52 -3.62 11.00
C VAL A 127 3.80 -4.41 12.09
N PRO A 128 3.78 -5.76 12.02
CA PRO A 128 3.24 -6.59 13.07
C PRO A 128 3.96 -6.39 14.41
N PRO A 129 3.28 -6.52 15.55
CA PRO A 129 3.91 -6.40 16.86
C PRO A 129 5.02 -7.44 17.02
N LYS A 130 6.18 -6.99 17.49
CA LYS A 130 7.33 -7.84 17.81
C LYS A 130 7.09 -8.66 19.07
N SER A 131 6.38 -8.09 20.04
CA SER A 131 6.01 -8.80 21.27
C SER A 131 4.69 -8.30 21.83
N ILE A 132 3.98 -9.22 22.48
CA ILE A 132 2.74 -8.99 23.23
C ILE A 132 2.90 -9.71 24.56
N SER A 133 2.74 -9.02 25.68
CA SER A 133 2.76 -9.63 27.01
C SER A 133 1.71 -9.02 27.92
N VAL A 134 1.23 -9.81 28.89
CA VAL A 134 0.29 -9.34 29.91
C VAL A 134 0.91 -9.59 31.27
N VAL A 135 1.01 -8.53 32.07
CA VAL A 135 1.58 -8.59 33.42
C VAL A 135 0.60 -7.99 34.42
N ALA A 136 0.59 -8.50 35.66
CA ALA A 136 -0.13 -7.84 36.74
C ALA A 136 0.66 -6.60 37.19
N ALA A 137 0.04 -5.41 37.19
CA ALA A 137 0.69 -4.16 37.60
C ALA A 137 1.14 -4.22 39.06
N ASN A 138 0.31 -4.86 39.89
CA ASN A 138 0.58 -5.11 41.30
C ASN A 138 0.57 -6.62 41.46
N SER A 139 1.64 -7.19 42.01
CA SER A 139 1.62 -8.57 42.51
C SER A 139 1.02 -8.55 43.91
N PRO A 140 -0.30 -8.79 44.11
CA PRO A 140 -0.80 -8.95 45.46
C PRO A 140 -0.09 -10.12 46.15
N ALA A 141 -0.04 -10.09 47.48
CA ALA A 141 0.37 -11.20 48.33
C ALA A 141 -0.29 -12.53 47.87
N PRO A 142 0.31 -13.71 48.14
CA PRO A 142 -0.19 -14.99 47.63
C PRO A 142 -1.71 -15.11 47.78
N PHE A 143 -2.38 -15.34 46.64
CA PHE A 143 -3.83 -15.33 46.54
C PHE A 143 -4.47 -16.26 47.59
N SER A 144 -5.24 -15.69 48.51
CA SER A 144 -6.13 -16.45 49.38
C SER A 144 -7.37 -16.87 48.59
N ARG A 145 -7.75 -18.15 48.68
CA ARG A 145 -8.98 -18.69 48.06
C ARG A 145 -10.26 -17.96 48.51
N TYR A 146 -10.22 -17.23 49.63
CA TYR A 146 -11.40 -16.69 50.30
C TYR A 146 -11.54 -15.16 50.22
N GLU A 147 -10.60 -14.43 49.59
CA GLU A 147 -10.67 -12.96 49.47
C GLU A 147 -10.58 -12.49 48.02
N ALA A 148 -11.62 -11.79 47.56
CA ALA A 148 -11.61 -11.11 46.27
C ALA A 148 -10.69 -9.88 46.32
N HIS A 149 -9.64 -9.90 45.50
CA HIS A 149 -8.70 -8.79 45.37
C HIS A 149 -8.80 -8.17 43.97
N ASN A 150 -8.86 -6.84 43.93
CA ASN A 150 -8.73 -6.09 42.67
C ASN A 150 -7.27 -6.07 42.26
N PHE A 151 -6.98 -6.48 41.02
CA PHE A 151 -5.66 -6.35 40.42
C PHE A 151 -5.80 -5.76 39.02
N THR A 152 -4.75 -5.07 38.56
CA THR A 152 -4.71 -4.46 37.24
C THR A 152 -3.84 -5.32 36.34
N LEU A 153 -4.34 -5.66 35.15
CA LEU A 153 -3.55 -6.27 34.10
C LEU A 153 -3.06 -5.19 33.14
N VAL A 154 -1.78 -5.22 32.82
CA VAL A 154 -1.15 -4.35 31.83
C VAL A 154 -0.79 -5.19 30.62
N CYS A 155 -1.32 -4.82 29.46
CA CYS A 155 -0.93 -5.39 28.18
C CYS A 155 0.16 -4.51 27.55
N ILE A 156 1.31 -5.10 27.26
CA ILE A 156 2.46 -4.42 26.67
C ILE A 156 2.63 -4.97 25.26
N VAL A 157 2.54 -4.08 24.26
CA VAL A 157 2.74 -4.41 22.85
C VAL A 157 3.87 -3.54 22.29
N THR A 158 4.88 -4.16 21.67
CA THR A 158 6.05 -3.42 21.14
C THR A 158 6.28 -3.68 19.66
N GLY A 159 6.86 -2.69 18.97
CA GLY A 159 7.28 -2.83 17.56
C GLY A 159 6.16 -2.81 16.52
N ALA A 160 4.92 -2.49 16.90
CA ALA A 160 3.80 -2.42 15.97
C ALA A 160 3.67 -1.05 15.29
N LYS A 161 3.24 -1.06 14.02
CA LYS A 161 2.83 0.12 13.25
C LYS A 161 1.56 -0.24 12.45
N PRO A 162 0.46 0.53 12.54
CA PRO A 162 0.24 1.64 13.46
C PRO A 162 0.14 1.17 14.93
N ALA A 163 0.00 2.11 15.85
CA ALA A 163 -0.21 1.78 17.27
C ALA A 163 -1.43 0.85 17.42
N PRO A 164 -1.28 -0.31 18.08
CA PRO A 164 -2.30 -1.34 18.11
C PRO A 164 -3.44 -0.96 19.06
N VAL A 165 -4.66 -1.35 18.71
CA VAL A 165 -5.83 -1.25 19.59
C VAL A 165 -5.97 -2.56 20.36
N VAL A 166 -5.81 -2.51 21.68
CA VAL A 166 -5.94 -3.68 22.55
C VAL A 166 -7.36 -3.76 23.12
N ARG A 167 -8.00 -4.92 23.03
CA ARG A 167 -9.30 -5.22 23.67
C ARG A 167 -9.16 -6.38 24.64
N LEU A 168 -9.49 -6.16 25.91
CA LEU A 168 -9.54 -7.20 26.94
C LEU A 168 -10.94 -7.81 26.96
N SER A 169 -11.03 -9.13 26.83
CA SER A 169 -12.29 -9.89 26.93
C SER A 169 -12.19 -10.85 28.11
N LEU A 170 -13.07 -10.70 29.09
CA LEU A 170 -13.20 -11.66 30.20
C LEU A 170 -14.11 -12.80 29.73
N PHE A 171 -13.53 -13.97 29.48
CA PHE A 171 -14.31 -15.19 29.31
C PHE A 171 -14.48 -15.84 30.69
N THR A 172 -15.72 -15.89 31.17
CA THR A 172 -16.07 -16.77 32.30
C THR A 172 -15.99 -18.21 31.78
N VAL A 173 -14.86 -18.87 32.02
CA VAL A 173 -14.81 -20.33 31.89
C VAL A 173 -15.64 -20.87 33.05
N TYR A 174 -16.87 -21.32 32.77
CA TYR A 174 -17.57 -22.22 33.67
C TYR A 174 -16.71 -23.49 33.73
N LEU A 175 -15.82 -23.58 34.72
CA LEU A 175 -15.19 -24.82 35.12
C LEU A 175 -16.32 -25.72 35.65
N SER A 176 -16.96 -26.45 34.74
CA SER A 176 -17.61 -27.72 35.10
C SER A 176 -16.52 -28.56 35.76
N GLY A 177 -16.66 -28.76 37.06
CA GLY A 177 -15.58 -29.15 37.94
C GLY A 177 -14.90 -30.46 37.56
N LEU A 178 -13.65 -30.58 37.99
CA LEU A 178 -13.06 -31.81 38.50
C LEU A 178 -11.82 -31.42 39.32
N PHE A 179 -11.91 -31.71 40.62
CA PHE A 179 -10.81 -31.65 41.57
C PHE A 179 -9.76 -32.70 41.18
N TYR A 180 -8.47 -32.33 41.21
CA TYR A 180 -7.39 -33.24 41.59
C TYR A 180 -6.24 -32.44 42.20
N VAL A 181 -6.02 -32.64 43.49
CA VAL A 181 -4.78 -32.32 44.19
C VAL A 181 -4.27 -33.66 44.71
N SER A 182 -3.09 -34.08 44.25
CA SER A 182 -2.26 -35.08 44.92
C SER A 182 -1.43 -34.39 45.99
#